data_AF-A0A1I0F3H6-F1
#
_entry.id   AF-A0A1I0F3H6-F1
#
_cell.length_a   1.000
_cell.length_b   1.000
_cell.length_c   1.000
_cell.angle_alpha   90.00
_cell.angle_beta   90.00
_cell.angle_gamma   90.00
#
_symmetry.space_group_name_H-M   'P 1'
#
loop_
_entity.id
_entity.type
_entity.pdbx_description
1 polymer ?
#
loop_
_entity_poly.entity_id
_entity_poly.type
_entity_poly.pdbx_seq_one_letter_code
_entity_poly.pdbx_strand_id
1 'polypeptide(L)'
;MKTKTPTCCNKATFASEEEARRYWERIKNLGVSRVLPTDVEQCMRGWHLVFPPSEKEEKPRKPLKRTKPKKTARPKGVPAAVKRILVRRSGGVCEVGLSCGGASEAHDPAHREGKKAGGTRAEWSNSPATLLAACRRDHRLIDGVEVSAAERLGLKVRSGVARPWEIPVKHARFGWVLLDDKGGHRPAPAGSYAEGRRPTPVVACTERELIQQDGAFAEAMDRYGHLQCPGWSAPVEGLFTCGCGSSPFVVQVVAS
;
A
#
# COMPACT_ATOMS: atom_id res chain seq x y z
N MET A 1 -11.46 -0.87 44.49
CA MET A 1 -10.76 -0.28 43.32
C MET A 1 -9.61 0.58 43.83
N LYS A 2 -8.35 0.31 43.47
CA LYS A 2 -7.20 1.16 43.86
C LYS A 2 -6.95 2.17 42.75
N THR A 3 -7.37 3.41 42.96
CA THR A 3 -7.04 4.56 42.10
C THR A 3 -5.53 4.79 42.17
N LYS A 4 -4.80 4.47 41.09
CA LYS A 4 -3.38 4.82 40.98
C LYS A 4 -3.29 6.32 40.70
N THR A 5 -2.99 7.10 41.74
CA THR A 5 -2.70 8.53 41.63
C THR A 5 -1.45 8.72 40.75
N PRO A 6 -1.46 9.62 39.75
CA PRO A 6 -0.32 9.84 38.88
C PRO A 6 0.88 10.38 39.69
N THR A 7 1.95 9.59 39.72
CA THR A 7 3.18 9.89 40.46
C THR A 7 3.95 11.02 39.75
N CYS A 8 4.26 12.12 40.44
CA CYS A 8 5.05 13.22 39.86
C CYS A 8 6.53 12.86 39.64
N CYS A 9 7.01 11.79 40.27
CA CYS A 9 8.44 11.45 40.30
C CYS A 9 8.73 9.99 39.91
N ASN A 10 7.79 9.27 39.30
CA ASN A 10 7.86 7.80 39.12
C ASN A 10 8.10 6.99 40.41
N LYS A 11 7.97 7.62 41.58
CA LYS A 11 8.14 7.02 42.92
C LYS A 11 6.78 6.78 43.57
N ALA A 12 6.69 5.78 44.43
CA ALA A 12 5.54 5.61 45.32
C ALA A 12 5.37 6.86 46.19
N THR A 13 4.13 7.31 46.36
CA THR A 13 3.77 8.50 47.15
C THR A 13 2.84 8.09 48.28
N PHE A 14 3.04 8.67 49.46
CA PHE A 14 2.30 8.40 50.70
C PHE A 14 1.58 9.67 51.17
N ALA A 15 0.46 9.49 51.86
CA ALA A 15 -0.38 10.60 52.30
C ALA A 15 0.25 11.37 53.48
N SER A 16 1.03 10.68 54.33
CA SER A 16 1.74 11.28 55.47
C SER A 16 3.17 10.74 55.61
N GLU A 17 3.99 11.44 56.40
CA GLU A 17 5.37 11.02 56.71
C GLU A 17 5.38 9.70 57.48
N GLU A 18 4.46 9.51 58.43
CA GLU A 18 4.38 8.29 59.23
C GLU A 18 4.03 7.06 58.37
N GLU A 19 3.15 7.23 57.37
CA GLU A 19 2.82 6.17 56.44
C GLU A 19 4.04 5.75 55.60
N ALA A 20 4.81 6.73 55.13
CA ALA A 20 6.06 6.48 54.41
C ALA A 20 7.11 5.79 55.29
N ARG A 21 7.27 6.20 56.56
CA ARG A 21 8.19 5.58 57.53
C ARG A 21 7.79 4.14 57.89
N ARG A 22 6.49 3.86 58.10
CA ARG A 22 5.99 2.49 58.32
C ARG A 22 6.26 1.60 57.11
N TYR A 23 6.09 2.14 55.90
CA TYR A 23 6.39 1.41 54.68
C TYR A 23 7.90 1.15 54.52
N TRP A 24 8.74 2.13 54.88
CA TRP A 24 10.20 1.97 54.92
C TRP A 24 10.65 0.88 55.89
N GLU A 25 10.17 0.89 57.14
CA GLU A 25 10.48 -0.17 58.12
C GLU A 25 10.02 -1.55 57.65
N ARG A 26 8.84 -1.63 56.99
CA ARG A 26 8.36 -2.87 56.41
C ARG A 26 9.31 -3.40 55.32
N ILE A 27 9.80 -2.55 54.43
CA ILE A 27 10.79 -2.96 53.40
C ILE A 27 12.08 -3.44 54.07
N LYS A 28 12.54 -2.73 55.09
CA LYS A 28 13.75 -3.06 55.85
C LYS A 28 13.64 -4.44 56.51
N ASN A 29 12.51 -4.71 57.16
CA ASN A 29 12.27 -5.97 57.88
C ASN A 29 12.04 -7.17 56.95
N LEU A 30 11.43 -6.95 55.78
CA LEU A 30 11.19 -8.02 54.82
C LEU A 30 12.46 -8.47 54.07
N GLY A 31 13.52 -7.64 54.03
CA GLY A 31 14.77 -7.98 53.34
C GLY A 31 14.65 -8.17 51.82
N VAL A 32 13.53 -7.73 51.22
CA VAL A 32 13.21 -7.99 49.80
C VAL A 32 13.97 -7.07 48.83
N SER A 33 14.47 -5.92 49.30
CA SER A 33 15.19 -4.97 48.44
C SER A 33 16.70 -5.07 48.61
N ARG A 34 17.41 -5.15 47.48
CA ARG A 34 18.89 -5.05 47.44
C ARG A 34 19.39 -3.65 47.80
N VAL A 35 18.55 -2.62 47.64
CA VAL A 35 18.87 -1.22 47.96
C VAL A 35 17.79 -0.71 48.91
N LEU A 36 18.18 -0.44 50.15
CA LEU A 36 17.28 0.15 51.13
C LEU A 36 17.15 1.65 50.87
N PRO A 37 15.96 2.24 51.06
CA PRO A 37 15.83 3.68 51.09
C PRO A 37 16.70 4.28 52.20
N THR A 38 17.32 5.43 51.91
CA THR A 38 18.14 6.21 52.85
C THR A 38 17.30 7.17 53.68
N ASP A 39 16.22 7.70 53.12
CA ASP A 39 15.40 8.71 53.81
C ASP A 39 13.96 8.77 53.27
N VAL A 40 13.14 9.63 53.88
CA VAL A 40 11.78 10.00 53.46
C VAL A 40 11.73 11.51 53.23
N GLU A 41 11.29 11.94 52.05
CA GLU A 41 11.22 13.36 51.69
C GLU A 41 9.82 13.75 51.22
N GLN A 42 9.45 15.02 51.42
CA GLN A 42 8.20 15.60 50.93
C GLN A 42 8.41 16.25 49.56
N CYS A 43 7.55 15.92 48.59
CA CYS A 43 7.44 16.63 47.32
C CYS A 43 6.07 17.34 47.22
N MET A 44 5.86 18.09 46.13
CA MET A 44 4.59 18.81 45.89
C MET A 44 3.33 17.93 45.86
N ARG A 45 3.46 16.60 45.77
CA ARG A 45 2.31 15.67 45.74
C ARG A 45 2.25 14.69 46.92
N GLY A 46 3.11 14.84 47.93
CA GLY A 46 3.13 13.97 49.11
C GLY A 46 4.53 13.46 49.46
N TRP A 47 4.58 12.47 50.35
CA TRP A 47 5.83 11.93 50.89
C TRP A 47 6.33 10.75 50.07
N HIS A 48 7.65 10.61 49.90
CA HIS A 48 8.25 9.50 49.14
C HIS A 48 9.58 9.04 49.72
N LEU A 49 9.92 7.78 49.47
CA LEU A 49 11.21 7.21 49.84
C LEU A 49 12.33 7.74 48.94
N VAL A 50 13.44 8.13 49.55
CA VAL A 50 14.70 8.47 48.90
C VAL A 50 15.56 7.23 48.88
N PHE A 51 16.04 6.87 47.70
CA PHE A 51 17.02 5.80 47.56
C PHE A 51 18.39 6.44 47.36
N PRO A 52 19.46 5.83 47.86
CA PRO A 52 20.80 6.30 47.54
C PRO A 52 20.93 6.35 46.01
N PRO A 53 21.62 7.35 45.45
CA PRO A 53 21.88 7.37 44.02
C PRO A 53 22.46 6.00 43.67
N SER A 54 21.82 5.28 42.75
CA SER A 54 22.41 4.03 42.33
C SER A 54 23.82 4.36 41.88
N GLU A 55 24.81 3.67 42.45
CA GLU A 55 26.14 3.57 41.86
C GLU A 55 25.92 2.93 40.50
N LYS A 56 25.47 3.74 39.54
CA LYS A 56 25.57 3.42 38.15
C LYS A 56 27.06 3.45 37.93
N GLU A 57 27.67 2.27 38.07
CA GLU A 57 28.89 1.93 37.37
C GLU A 57 28.86 2.72 36.07
N GLU A 58 29.75 3.69 35.93
CA GLU A 58 29.86 4.50 34.73
C GLU A 58 30.29 3.54 33.63
N LYS A 59 29.31 2.83 33.07
CA LYS A 59 29.56 1.92 31.96
C LYS A 59 30.22 2.77 30.91
N PRO A 60 31.44 2.42 30.45
CA PRO A 60 32.18 3.23 29.50
C PRO A 60 31.23 3.59 28.37
N ARG A 61 31.03 4.90 28.16
CA ARG A 61 30.09 5.40 27.15
C ARG A 61 30.47 4.73 25.84
N LYS A 62 29.67 3.77 25.40
CA LYS A 62 29.92 3.11 24.12
C LYS A 62 30.02 4.22 23.07
N PRO A 63 31.07 4.26 22.25
CA PRO A 63 31.21 5.29 21.23
C PRO A 63 29.90 5.33 20.45
N LEU A 64 29.29 6.52 20.37
CA LEU A 64 28.01 6.71 19.68
C LEU A 64 28.17 6.11 18.29
N LYS A 65 27.44 5.01 18.02
CA LYS A 65 27.44 4.41 16.68
C LYS A 65 27.03 5.51 15.73
N ARG A 66 27.95 5.91 14.84
CA ARG A 66 27.73 6.91 13.82
C ARG A 66 26.39 6.60 13.13
N THR A 67 25.40 7.45 13.37
CA THR A 67 24.06 7.24 12.84
C THR A 67 24.16 7.24 11.33
N LYS A 68 23.67 6.17 10.69
CA LYS A 68 23.66 6.09 9.23
C LYS A 68 22.95 7.35 8.70
N PRO A 69 23.47 8.00 7.64
CA PRO A 69 22.81 9.17 7.05
C PRO A 69 21.34 8.83 6.77
N LYS A 70 20.45 9.73 7.21
CA LYS A 70 19.01 9.57 7.03
C LYS A 70 18.75 9.47 5.52
N LYS A 71 18.25 8.33 5.06
CA LYS A 71 17.87 8.14 3.66
C LYS A 71 16.90 9.26 3.28
N THR A 72 17.13 9.87 2.11
CA THR A 72 16.24 10.90 1.57
C THR A 72 14.80 10.38 1.58
N ALA A 73 13.89 11.19 2.12
CA ALA A 73 12.48 10.82 2.16
C ALA A 73 11.98 10.67 0.73
N ARG A 74 11.30 9.55 0.46
CA ARG A 74 10.69 9.36 -0.86
C ARG A 74 9.64 10.44 -1.11
N PRO A 75 9.54 10.96 -2.34
CA PRO A 75 8.49 11.90 -2.68
C PRO A 75 7.13 11.28 -2.38
N LYS A 76 6.38 11.94 -1.49
CA LYS A 76 5.04 11.52 -1.09
C LYS A 76 4.05 12.04 -2.13
N GLY A 77 3.88 11.33 -3.24
CA GLY A 77 2.83 11.67 -4.21
C GLY A 77 3.10 11.26 -5.64
N VAL A 78 2.12 11.53 -6.50
CA VAL A 78 2.22 11.38 -7.95
C VAL A 78 3.09 12.52 -8.52
N PRO A 79 4.13 12.22 -9.33
CA PRO A 79 4.96 13.25 -9.95
C PRO A 79 4.15 14.25 -10.78
N ALA A 80 4.58 15.52 -10.81
CA ALA A 80 3.90 16.56 -11.58
C ALA A 80 3.82 16.26 -13.08
N ALA A 81 4.85 15.62 -13.66
CA ALA A 81 4.85 15.18 -15.04
C ALA A 81 3.70 14.20 -15.34
N VAL A 82 3.46 13.25 -14.45
CA VAL A 82 2.39 12.27 -14.57
C VAL A 82 1.03 12.94 -14.43
N LYS A 83 0.86 13.87 -13.48
CA LYS A 83 -0.37 14.67 -13.36
C LYS A 83 -0.72 15.41 -14.65
N ARG A 84 0.27 16.01 -15.33
CA ARG A 84 0.06 16.66 -16.63
C ARG A 84 -0.41 15.69 -17.71
N ILE A 85 0.13 14.46 -17.73
CA ILE A 85 -0.32 13.41 -18.65
C ILE A 85 -1.79 13.07 -18.39
N LEU A 86 -2.18 12.90 -17.11
CA LEU A 86 -3.57 12.61 -16.74
C LEU A 86 -4.53 13.73 -17.14
N VAL A 87 -4.16 14.99 -16.89
CA VAL A 87 -5.00 16.14 -17.28
C VAL A 87 -5.19 16.18 -18.79
N ARG A 88 -4.12 15.97 -19.57
CA ARG A 88 -4.20 15.93 -21.04
C ARG A 88 -5.05 14.76 -21.54
N ARG A 89 -4.87 13.56 -20.98
CA ARG A 89 -5.64 12.36 -21.36
C ARG A 89 -7.12 12.51 -21.06
N SER A 90 -7.44 12.99 -19.87
CA SER A 90 -8.81 13.12 -19.38
C SER A 90 -9.52 14.36 -19.90
N GLY A 91 -8.80 15.40 -20.31
CA GLY A 91 -9.34 16.74 -20.53
C GLY A 91 -9.75 17.44 -19.22
N GLY A 92 -9.18 17.04 -18.09
CA GLY A 92 -9.50 17.59 -16.76
C GLY A 92 -10.78 17.05 -16.12
N VAL A 93 -11.45 16.06 -16.74
CA VAL A 93 -12.68 15.46 -16.21
C VAL A 93 -12.46 14.05 -15.66
N CYS A 94 -13.45 13.53 -14.94
CA CYS A 94 -13.37 12.21 -14.33
C CYS A 94 -13.40 11.08 -15.37
N GLU A 95 -12.42 10.18 -15.30
CA GLU A 95 -12.30 8.99 -16.14
C GLU A 95 -13.08 7.78 -15.60
N VAL A 96 -13.48 7.83 -14.32
CA VAL A 96 -14.15 6.75 -13.60
C VAL A 96 -15.66 6.76 -13.88
N GLY A 97 -16.34 7.87 -13.59
CA GLY A 97 -17.72 8.12 -13.98
C GLY A 97 -18.80 7.25 -13.33
N LEU A 98 -18.51 6.52 -12.26
CA LEU A 98 -19.47 5.64 -11.58
C LEU A 98 -20.68 6.41 -11.06
N SER A 99 -20.46 7.58 -10.47
CA SER A 99 -21.52 8.43 -9.93
C SER A 99 -21.73 9.71 -10.73
N CYS A 100 -20.69 10.21 -11.42
CA CYS A 100 -20.76 11.47 -12.15
C CYS A 100 -20.92 11.32 -13.67
N GLY A 101 -20.96 10.10 -14.20
CA GLY A 101 -21.01 9.85 -15.66
C GLY A 101 -19.79 10.38 -16.42
N GLY A 102 -18.72 10.75 -15.74
CA GLY A 102 -17.52 11.37 -16.32
C GLY A 102 -17.62 12.87 -16.57
N ALA A 103 -18.67 13.53 -16.07
CA ALA A 103 -18.90 14.97 -16.29
C ALA A 103 -18.23 15.88 -15.23
N SER A 104 -17.88 15.34 -14.06
CA SER A 104 -17.24 16.14 -12.99
C SER A 104 -15.75 16.37 -13.24
N GLU A 105 -15.24 17.50 -12.74
CA GLU A 105 -13.81 17.79 -12.70
C GLU A 105 -13.03 16.71 -11.95
N ALA A 106 -11.88 16.30 -12.50
CA ALA A 106 -10.96 15.41 -11.81
C ALA A 106 -10.08 16.22 -10.84
N HIS A 107 -10.10 15.83 -9.56
CA HIS A 107 -9.30 16.50 -8.54
C HIS A 107 -8.07 15.70 -8.17
N ASP A 108 -8.19 14.37 -8.13
CA ASP A 108 -7.16 13.49 -7.57
C ASP A 108 -6.85 12.32 -8.52
N PRO A 109 -5.57 11.99 -8.74
CA PRO A 109 -5.20 10.73 -9.37
C PRO A 109 -5.58 9.55 -8.47
N ALA A 110 -6.45 8.68 -8.96
CA ALA A 110 -6.82 7.45 -8.30
C ALA A 110 -5.94 6.29 -8.79
N HIS A 111 -5.29 5.59 -7.85
CA HIS A 111 -4.48 4.42 -8.17
C HIS A 111 -5.36 3.23 -8.55
N ARG A 112 -5.05 2.54 -9.64
CA ARG A 112 -5.69 1.28 -10.01
C ARG A 112 -5.14 0.13 -9.16
N GLU A 113 -3.83 0.06 -8.97
CA GLU A 113 -3.23 -0.90 -8.03
C GLU A 113 -3.18 -0.29 -6.61
N GLY A 114 -3.85 -0.94 -5.66
CA GLY A 114 -3.88 -0.48 -4.27
C GLY A 114 -2.48 -0.42 -3.63
N LYS A 115 -2.17 0.69 -2.96
CA LYS A 115 -0.95 0.80 -2.15
C LYS A 115 -1.19 0.17 -0.78
N LYS A 116 -0.33 -0.77 -0.38
CA LYS A 116 -0.30 -1.28 1.01
C LYS A 116 0.02 -0.11 1.97
N ALA A 117 -0.25 -0.28 3.26
CA ALA A 117 -0.04 0.76 4.29
C ALA A 117 1.38 1.36 4.36
N GLY A 118 2.39 0.71 3.77
CA GLY A 118 3.76 1.22 3.62
C GLY A 118 4.09 1.87 2.28
N GLY A 119 3.09 2.11 1.42
CA GLY A 119 3.29 2.38 0.00
C GLY A 119 3.77 1.14 -0.75
N THR A 120 4.01 1.30 -2.05
CA THR A 120 4.68 0.29 -2.88
C THR A 120 6.00 0.85 -3.41
N ARG A 121 6.95 -0.05 -3.69
CA ARG A 121 8.22 0.25 -4.36
C ARG A 121 8.14 0.07 -5.87
N ALA A 122 7.03 -0.47 -6.36
CA ALA A 122 6.81 -0.66 -7.78
C ALA A 122 6.97 0.67 -8.53
N GLU A 123 7.87 0.68 -9.50
CA GLU A 123 8.15 1.86 -10.33
C GLU A 123 6.89 2.31 -11.06
N TRP A 124 6.08 1.35 -11.53
CA TRP A 124 4.82 1.63 -12.21
C TRP A 124 3.71 2.18 -11.32
N SER A 125 3.87 2.19 -9.99
CA SER A 125 2.79 2.61 -9.09
C SER A 125 2.35 4.06 -9.25
N ASN A 126 3.19 4.90 -9.86
CA ASN A 126 2.82 6.26 -10.24
C ASN A 126 2.91 6.45 -11.76
N SER A 127 2.84 5.39 -12.55
CA SER A 127 2.81 5.51 -14.01
C SER A 127 1.42 5.97 -14.50
N PRO A 128 1.32 6.62 -15.66
CA PRO A 128 0.04 7.05 -16.21
C PRO A 128 -0.96 5.91 -16.44
N ALA A 129 -0.54 4.70 -16.83
CA ALA A 129 -1.46 3.58 -17.01
C ALA A 129 -2.07 3.06 -15.69
N THR A 130 -1.36 3.30 -14.58
CA THR A 130 -1.76 2.88 -13.22
C THR A 130 -2.68 3.89 -12.55
N LEU A 131 -2.81 5.10 -13.09
CA LEU A 131 -3.59 6.18 -12.50
C LEU A 131 -4.80 6.51 -13.35
N LEU A 132 -5.91 6.85 -12.71
CA LEU A 132 -7.10 7.42 -13.34
C LEU A 132 -7.32 8.84 -12.81
N ALA A 133 -7.73 9.77 -13.67
CA ALA A 133 -8.18 11.08 -13.21
C ALA A 133 -9.60 10.94 -12.61
N ALA A 134 -9.77 11.23 -11.32
CA ALA A 134 -11.04 10.99 -10.63
C ALA A 134 -11.55 12.23 -9.89
N CYS A 135 -12.87 12.43 -9.90
CA CYS A 135 -13.50 13.34 -8.96
C CYS A 135 -13.46 12.73 -7.55
N ARG A 136 -13.57 13.56 -6.50
CA ARG A 136 -13.47 13.08 -5.10
C ARG A 136 -14.49 12.00 -4.75
N ARG A 137 -15.69 12.07 -5.33
CA ARG A 137 -16.77 11.11 -5.07
C ARG A 137 -16.43 9.74 -5.66
N ASP A 138 -16.11 9.69 -6.95
CA ASP A 138 -15.75 8.44 -7.63
C ASP A 138 -14.45 7.84 -7.08
N HIS A 139 -13.47 8.67 -6.71
CA HIS A 139 -12.24 8.21 -6.06
C HIS A 139 -12.54 7.44 -4.77
N ARG A 140 -13.43 7.97 -3.92
CA ARG A 140 -13.84 7.29 -2.67
C ARG A 140 -14.62 6.00 -2.93
N LEU A 141 -15.43 5.95 -3.99
CA LEU A 141 -16.20 4.74 -4.33
C LEU A 141 -15.26 3.58 -4.69
N ILE A 142 -14.24 3.84 -5.52
CA ILE A 142 -13.32 2.79 -5.96
C ILE A 142 -12.29 2.37 -4.91
N ASP A 143 -11.97 3.25 -3.94
CA ASP A 143 -11.06 2.93 -2.83
C ASP A 143 -11.76 2.36 -1.60
N GLY A 144 -13.09 2.46 -1.53
CA GLY A 144 -13.86 2.13 -0.33
C GLY A 144 -14.90 1.05 -0.58
N VAL A 145 -16.16 1.47 -0.70
CA VAL A 145 -17.36 0.61 -0.57
C VAL A 145 -17.47 -0.45 -1.67
N GLU A 146 -16.96 -0.16 -2.86
CA GLU A 146 -17.27 -0.92 -4.07
C GLU A 146 -16.03 -1.53 -4.74
N VAL A 147 -15.02 -1.95 -3.97
CA VAL A 147 -13.76 -2.49 -4.55
C VAL A 147 -14.03 -3.67 -5.49
N SER A 148 -14.94 -4.58 -5.15
CA SER A 148 -15.25 -5.73 -6.03
C SER A 148 -15.90 -5.29 -7.34
N ALA A 149 -16.79 -4.30 -7.32
CA ALA A 149 -17.38 -3.75 -8.54
C ALA A 149 -16.34 -2.97 -9.35
N ALA A 150 -15.47 -2.20 -8.69
CA ALA A 150 -14.35 -1.50 -9.33
C ALA A 150 -13.36 -2.47 -10.00
N GLU A 151 -13.10 -3.63 -9.41
CA GLU A 151 -12.29 -4.69 -10.02
C GLU A 151 -12.96 -5.26 -11.29
N ARG A 152 -14.29 -5.44 -11.29
CA ARG A 152 -15.03 -5.91 -12.48
C ARG A 152 -15.00 -4.89 -13.63
N LEU A 153 -14.78 -3.63 -13.32
CA LEU A 153 -14.66 -2.54 -14.29
C LEU A 153 -13.19 -2.22 -14.64
N GLY A 154 -12.23 -2.95 -14.08
CA GLY A 154 -10.80 -2.69 -14.25
C GLY A 154 -10.31 -1.35 -13.66
N LEU A 155 -11.16 -0.67 -12.89
CA LEU A 155 -10.85 0.57 -12.17
C LEU A 155 -9.92 0.28 -10.98
N LYS A 156 -9.95 -0.96 -10.46
CA LYS A 156 -9.01 -1.47 -9.48
C LYS A 156 -8.37 -2.76 -9.95
N VAL A 157 -7.08 -2.90 -9.69
CA VAL A 157 -6.26 -4.06 -10.04
C VAL A 157 -5.63 -4.62 -8.77
N ARG A 158 -5.75 -5.93 -8.59
CA ARG A 158 -5.14 -6.63 -7.47
C ARG A 158 -3.63 -6.68 -7.64
N SER A 159 -2.91 -6.36 -6.57
CA SER A 159 -1.46 -6.38 -6.60
C SER A 159 -0.93 -7.78 -6.88
N GLY A 160 0.03 -7.89 -7.81
CA GLY A 160 0.64 -9.15 -8.23
C GLY A 160 -0.20 -10.00 -9.19
N VAL A 161 -1.42 -9.60 -9.55
CA VAL A 161 -2.25 -10.36 -10.50
C VAL A 161 -1.88 -10.03 -11.95
N ALA A 162 -1.77 -8.75 -12.28
CA ALA A 162 -1.41 -8.29 -13.62
C ALA A 162 -0.84 -6.88 -13.55
N ARG A 163 -0.15 -6.43 -14.60
CA ARG A 163 0.27 -5.04 -14.70
C ARG A 163 -0.95 -4.16 -15.03
N PRO A 164 -1.07 -2.94 -14.50
CA PRO A 164 -2.25 -2.10 -14.75
C PRO A 164 -2.51 -1.80 -16.24
N TRP A 165 -1.47 -1.65 -17.07
CA TRP A 165 -1.63 -1.47 -18.52
C TRP A 165 -2.11 -2.71 -19.27
N GLU A 166 -2.08 -3.89 -18.65
CA GLU A 166 -2.59 -5.14 -19.22
C GLU A 166 -4.08 -5.32 -18.92
N ILE A 167 -4.63 -4.64 -17.90
CA ILE A 167 -6.02 -4.81 -17.52
C ILE A 167 -6.89 -3.78 -18.25
N PRO A 168 -7.89 -4.19 -19.07
CA PRO A 168 -8.89 -3.28 -19.61
C PRO A 168 -9.60 -2.50 -18.52
N VAL A 169 -9.89 -1.23 -18.76
CA VAL A 169 -10.65 -0.36 -17.85
C VAL A 169 -11.90 0.18 -18.55
N LYS A 170 -13.04 0.18 -17.84
CA LYS A 170 -14.26 0.83 -18.30
C LYS A 170 -14.15 2.34 -18.06
N HIS A 171 -13.60 3.04 -19.04
CA HIS A 171 -13.45 4.49 -19.04
C HIS A 171 -14.80 5.17 -19.31
N ALA A 172 -15.15 6.19 -18.52
CA ALA A 172 -16.44 6.88 -18.62
C ALA A 172 -16.73 7.44 -20.03
N ARG A 173 -15.68 7.92 -20.72
CA ARG A 173 -15.81 8.55 -22.05
C ARG A 173 -15.46 7.65 -23.24
N PHE A 174 -14.62 6.63 -23.03
CA PHE A 174 -14.02 5.86 -24.13
C PHE A 174 -14.46 4.40 -24.12
N GLY A 175 -15.33 4.01 -23.18
CA GLY A 175 -15.73 2.62 -23.02
C GLY A 175 -14.57 1.75 -22.52
N TRP A 176 -14.49 0.52 -23.01
CA TRP A 176 -13.44 -0.41 -22.59
C TRP A 176 -12.13 -0.14 -23.34
N VAL A 177 -11.12 0.30 -22.61
CA VAL A 177 -9.81 0.66 -23.17
C VAL A 177 -8.66 0.05 -22.38
N LEU A 178 -7.51 -0.07 -23.03
CA LEU A 178 -6.22 -0.25 -22.38
C LEU A 178 -5.50 1.08 -22.32
N LEU A 179 -4.87 1.37 -21.18
CA LEU A 179 -4.11 2.59 -20.95
C LEU A 179 -2.62 2.31 -21.03
N ASP A 180 -1.87 3.25 -21.59
CA ASP A 180 -0.40 3.18 -21.63
C ASP A 180 0.28 4.26 -20.78
N ASP A 181 1.59 4.11 -20.60
CA ASP A 181 2.40 5.02 -19.79
C ASP A 181 2.78 6.33 -20.49
N LYS A 182 2.41 6.51 -21.76
CA LYS A 182 2.49 7.80 -22.48
C LYS A 182 1.21 8.63 -22.30
N GLY A 183 0.18 8.05 -21.68
CA GLY A 183 -1.15 8.64 -21.51
C GLY A 183 -2.08 8.42 -22.70
N GLY A 184 -1.69 7.55 -23.63
CA GLY A 184 -2.56 7.07 -24.68
C GLY A 184 -3.57 6.06 -24.14
N HIS A 185 -4.56 5.80 -24.97
CA HIS A 185 -5.51 4.71 -24.78
C HIS A 185 -5.81 4.07 -26.14
N ARG A 186 -6.21 2.81 -26.09
CA ARG A 186 -6.67 2.08 -27.27
C ARG A 186 -7.83 1.17 -26.90
N PRO A 187 -8.73 0.84 -27.84
CA PRO A 187 -9.80 -0.11 -27.57
C PRO A 187 -9.26 -1.43 -27.02
N ALA A 188 -9.93 -1.96 -26.00
CA ALA A 188 -9.62 -3.28 -25.46
C ALA A 188 -10.14 -4.36 -26.43
N PRO A 189 -9.40 -5.45 -26.68
CA PRO A 189 -9.86 -6.55 -27.53
C PRO A 189 -11.20 -7.11 -27.06
N ALA A 190 -12.04 -7.54 -28.01
CA ALA A 190 -13.26 -8.28 -27.66
C ALA A 190 -12.90 -9.54 -26.83
N GLY A 191 -13.76 -9.89 -25.87
CA GLY A 191 -13.52 -11.04 -24.98
C GLY A 191 -12.52 -10.78 -23.84
N SER A 192 -11.74 -9.69 -23.86
CA SER A 192 -10.89 -9.28 -22.73
C SER A 192 -11.69 -8.68 -21.56
N TYR A 193 -12.98 -8.43 -21.76
CA TYR A 193 -13.93 -7.98 -20.76
C TYR A 193 -15.27 -8.67 -21.01
N ALA A 194 -15.98 -8.99 -19.93
CA ALA A 194 -17.33 -9.53 -19.97
C ALA A 194 -18.15 -8.90 -18.86
N GLU A 195 -19.43 -8.66 -19.13
CA GLU A 195 -20.32 -8.00 -18.17
C GLU A 195 -20.40 -8.80 -16.86
N GLY A 196 -20.24 -8.11 -15.73
CA GLY A 196 -20.23 -8.73 -14.41
C GLY A 196 -18.98 -9.57 -14.08
N ARG A 197 -18.00 -9.72 -14.98
CA ARG A 197 -16.74 -10.44 -14.74
C ARG A 197 -15.57 -9.48 -14.62
N ARG A 198 -14.47 -9.95 -14.04
CA ARG A 198 -13.21 -9.19 -14.07
C ARG A 198 -12.64 -9.19 -15.49
N PRO A 199 -12.05 -8.08 -15.94
CA PRO A 199 -11.33 -8.07 -17.20
C PRO A 199 -10.17 -9.04 -17.15
N THR A 200 -9.98 -9.74 -18.27
CA THR A 200 -8.87 -10.64 -18.52
C THR A 200 -7.66 -9.79 -18.92
N PRO A 201 -6.46 -10.04 -18.38
CA PRO A 201 -5.24 -9.35 -18.81
C PRO A 201 -5.03 -9.49 -20.32
N VAL A 202 -4.54 -8.44 -20.95
CA VAL A 202 -4.20 -8.36 -22.37
C VAL A 202 -2.71 -8.10 -22.49
N VAL A 203 -2.01 -9.05 -23.09
CA VAL A 203 -0.57 -8.99 -23.32
C VAL A 203 -0.36 -8.60 -24.78
N ALA A 204 0.20 -7.41 -25.00
CA ALA A 204 0.63 -7.00 -26.32
C ALA A 204 2.00 -7.61 -26.62
N CYS A 205 2.13 -8.32 -27.73
CA CYS A 205 3.41 -8.84 -28.23
C CYS A 205 3.47 -8.72 -29.75
N THR A 206 4.67 -8.69 -30.29
CA THR A 206 4.87 -8.77 -31.74
C THR A 206 4.61 -10.20 -32.24
N GLU A 207 4.37 -10.35 -33.54
CA GLU A 207 4.25 -11.66 -34.18
C GLU A 207 5.54 -12.48 -33.99
N ARG A 208 6.69 -11.82 -34.05
CA ARG A 208 7.98 -12.44 -33.80
C ARG A 208 8.08 -12.98 -32.37
N GLU A 209 7.72 -12.20 -31.36
CA GLU A 209 7.76 -12.65 -29.96
C GLU A 209 6.84 -13.84 -29.71
N LEU A 210 5.68 -13.84 -30.35
CA LEU A 210 4.74 -14.96 -30.28
C LEU A 210 5.33 -16.23 -30.92
N ILE A 211 5.91 -16.13 -32.11
CA ILE A 211 6.51 -17.25 -32.84
C ILE A 211 7.74 -17.80 -32.12
N GLN A 212 8.62 -16.90 -31.67
CA GLN A 212 9.88 -17.25 -31.00
C GLN A 212 9.68 -17.64 -29.53
N GLN A 213 8.46 -17.43 -29.01
CA GLN A 213 8.11 -17.63 -27.60
C GLN A 213 9.08 -16.89 -26.67
N ASP A 214 9.39 -15.63 -27.00
CA ASP A 214 10.32 -14.79 -26.27
C ASP A 214 9.67 -13.45 -25.86
N GLY A 215 10.49 -12.52 -25.34
CA GLY A 215 10.07 -11.15 -25.02
C GLY A 215 8.82 -11.06 -24.15
N ALA A 216 7.88 -10.20 -24.56
CA ALA A 216 6.63 -9.94 -23.82
C ALA A 216 5.76 -11.20 -23.66
N PHE A 217 5.78 -12.11 -24.64
CA PHE A 217 5.00 -13.34 -24.58
C PHE A 217 5.58 -14.30 -23.53
N ALA A 218 6.90 -14.54 -23.55
CA ALA A 218 7.56 -15.38 -22.53
C ALA A 218 7.39 -14.82 -21.11
N GLU A 219 7.53 -13.50 -20.93
CA GLU A 219 7.30 -12.85 -19.64
C GLU A 219 5.88 -13.07 -19.12
N ALA A 220 4.88 -13.01 -20.00
CA ALA A 220 3.50 -13.28 -19.63
C ALA A 220 3.29 -14.75 -19.28
N MET A 221 3.87 -15.65 -20.06
CA MET A 221 3.80 -17.09 -19.81
C MET A 221 4.35 -17.46 -18.44
N ASP A 222 5.52 -16.92 -18.06
CA ASP A 222 6.08 -17.10 -16.72
C ASP A 222 5.16 -16.52 -15.65
N ARG A 223 4.78 -15.25 -15.80
CA ARG A 223 3.96 -14.53 -14.81
C ARG A 223 2.61 -15.19 -14.53
N TYR A 224 1.95 -15.69 -15.57
CA TYR A 224 0.62 -16.27 -15.46
C TYR A 224 0.65 -17.80 -15.24
N GLY A 225 1.83 -18.39 -15.01
CA GLY A 225 1.97 -19.79 -14.61
C GLY A 225 1.69 -20.78 -15.75
N HIS A 226 2.23 -20.48 -16.92
CA HIS A 226 1.87 -21.12 -18.19
C HIS A 226 3.06 -21.80 -18.91
N LEU A 227 4.28 -21.69 -18.37
CA LEU A 227 5.51 -22.27 -18.95
C LEU A 227 5.44 -23.80 -19.17
N GLN A 228 4.57 -24.51 -18.46
CA GLN A 228 4.42 -25.96 -18.55
C GLN A 228 3.06 -26.41 -19.14
N CYS A 229 2.27 -25.51 -19.74
CA CYS A 229 0.97 -25.89 -20.30
C CYS A 229 1.16 -26.77 -21.56
N PRO A 230 0.62 -28.01 -21.61
CA PRO A 230 0.93 -29.01 -22.65
C PRO A 230 0.29 -28.73 -24.03
N GLY A 231 -0.41 -27.62 -24.19
CA GLY A 231 -1.00 -27.26 -25.47
C GLY A 231 -1.76 -25.93 -25.39
N TRP A 232 -1.40 -25.02 -26.28
CA TRP A 232 -2.14 -23.81 -26.56
C TRP A 232 -3.00 -24.09 -27.79
N SER A 233 -4.31 -24.14 -27.63
CA SER A 233 -5.19 -23.93 -28.76
C SER A 233 -5.43 -22.43 -28.88
N ALA A 234 -5.42 -21.90 -30.11
CA ALA A 234 -5.96 -20.59 -30.42
C ALA A 234 -7.43 -20.82 -30.84
N PRO A 235 -8.38 -20.91 -29.89
CA PRO A 235 -9.74 -21.32 -30.21
C PRO A 235 -10.45 -20.37 -31.17
N VAL A 236 -10.15 -19.06 -31.10
CA VAL A 236 -10.73 -18.03 -31.98
C VAL A 236 -9.96 -16.71 -31.83
N GLU A 237 -9.66 -16.04 -32.96
CA GLU A 237 -9.24 -14.63 -33.08
C GLU A 237 -8.53 -14.00 -31.86
N GLY A 238 -7.33 -14.50 -31.53
CA GLY A 238 -6.43 -13.87 -30.54
C GLY A 238 -6.76 -14.12 -29.06
N LEU A 239 -7.81 -14.88 -28.73
CA LEU A 239 -8.09 -15.27 -27.35
C LEU A 239 -7.40 -16.60 -27.04
N PHE A 240 -6.33 -16.56 -26.24
CA PHE A 240 -5.59 -17.75 -25.83
C PHE A 240 -6.04 -18.19 -24.43
N THR A 241 -6.78 -19.30 -24.35
CA THR A 241 -7.14 -19.90 -23.06
C THR A 241 -6.42 -21.24 -22.92
N CYS A 242 -5.51 -21.36 -21.96
CA CYS A 242 -4.92 -22.66 -21.64
C CYS A 242 -5.87 -23.47 -20.73
N GLY A 243 -6.05 -24.74 -21.05
CA GLY A 243 -6.95 -25.66 -20.34
C GLY A 243 -6.46 -26.13 -18.96
N CYS A 244 -5.30 -25.66 -18.47
CA CYS A 244 -4.72 -26.12 -17.20
C CYS A 244 -5.35 -25.50 -15.95
N GLY A 245 -6.30 -24.57 -16.10
CA GLY A 245 -6.93 -23.86 -14.97
C GLY A 245 -6.13 -22.67 -14.43
N SER A 246 -4.98 -22.33 -15.03
CA SER A 246 -4.23 -21.10 -14.73
C SER A 246 -5.00 -19.83 -15.14
N SER A 247 -4.56 -18.67 -14.65
CA SER A 247 -5.22 -17.40 -14.94
C SER A 247 -5.24 -17.12 -16.45
N PRO A 248 -6.42 -16.91 -17.07
CA PRO A 248 -6.48 -16.63 -18.50
C PRO A 248 -5.87 -15.26 -18.79
N PHE A 249 -5.27 -15.10 -19.98
CA PHE A 249 -4.87 -13.81 -20.55
C PHE A 249 -5.13 -13.81 -22.06
N VAL A 250 -5.34 -12.65 -22.66
CA VAL A 250 -5.54 -12.46 -24.09
C VAL A 250 -4.22 -12.00 -24.69
N VAL A 251 -3.84 -12.55 -25.85
CA VAL A 251 -2.68 -12.05 -26.59
C VAL A 251 -3.17 -11.12 -27.68
N GLN A 252 -2.56 -9.95 -27.77
CA GLN A 252 -2.79 -9.05 -28.87
C GLN A 252 -1.51 -8.89 -29.66
N VAL A 253 -1.55 -9.33 -30.91
CA VAL A 253 -0.45 -9.10 -31.85
C VAL A 253 -0.43 -7.63 -32.22
N VAL A 254 0.70 -6.96 -31.97
CA VAL A 254 0.95 -5.57 -32.35
C VAL A 254 2.03 -5.53 -33.44
N ALA A 255 1.95 -4.53 -34.31
CA ALA A 255 3.03 -4.27 -35.26
C ALA A 255 4.32 -3.90 -34.52
N SER A 256 5.45 -4.38 -35.03
CA SER A 256 6.80 -4.07 -34.55
C SER A 256 7.16 -2.59 -34.72
#